data_AF-A0A2W4QF54-F1
#
_entry.id   AF-A0A2W4QF54-F1
#
_cell.length_a   1.000
_cell.length_b   1.000
_cell.length_c   1.000
_cell.angle_alpha   90.00
_cell.angle_beta   90.00
_cell.angle_gamma   90.00
#
_symmetry.space_group_name_H-M   'P 1'
#
loop_
_entity.id
_entity.type
_entity.pdbx_description
1 polymer ?
#
loop_
_entity_poly.entity_id
_entity_poly.type
_entity_poly.pdbx_seq_one_letter_code
_entity_poly.pdbx_strand_id
1 'polypeptide(L)'
;GYEIAEQMGWRLPDAILYPTGGGVGIIGIYKALLEMEALGWIRRPFPRLVAVQAAGCAPIVRAFHEGKDRAEFWQGAATVAGGLRVPKPLGDFLVLEAIRATGGTAVAVTDQEILAGIREAGRAEGVFLCPEGAALVAAARRLRQEGFLRREDRVVLLNTGTGLKYPEAVPVDLPVLDPEDDLPEVDHLGAGLSEAGRRQAPRPEATPPDAGRH
;
A
#
# COMPACT_ATOMS: atom_id res chain seq x y z
N GLY A 1 -7.91 10.23 14.08
CA GLY A 1 -7.45 11.37 14.89
C GLY A 1 -7.58 11.03 16.36
N TYR A 2 -8.79 11.15 16.91
CA TYR A 2 -9.12 10.78 18.30
C TYR A 2 -8.68 9.36 18.68
N GLU A 3 -9.06 8.35 17.90
CA GLU A 3 -8.69 6.94 18.19
C GLU A 3 -7.16 6.71 18.19
N ILE A 4 -6.41 7.36 17.28
CA ILE A 4 -4.94 7.29 17.28
C ILE A 4 -4.38 7.83 18.61
N ALA A 5 -4.89 8.96 19.09
CA ALA A 5 -4.44 9.54 20.36
C ALA A 5 -4.82 8.63 21.54
N GLU A 6 -6.07 8.18 21.59
CA GLU A 6 -6.59 7.33 22.67
C GLU A 6 -5.87 5.99 22.76
N GLN A 7 -5.75 5.25 21.66
CA GLN A 7 -5.07 3.95 21.61
C GLN A 7 -3.57 4.04 21.90
N MET A 8 -2.98 5.22 21.73
CA MET A 8 -1.58 5.48 22.07
C MET A 8 -1.42 6.07 23.48
N GLY A 9 -2.45 6.00 24.32
CA GLY A 9 -2.40 6.47 25.70
C GLY A 9 -2.20 7.98 25.80
N TRP A 10 -2.80 8.74 24.89
CA TRP A 10 -2.69 10.20 24.76
C TRP A 10 -1.27 10.70 24.48
N ARG A 11 -0.36 9.81 24.07
CA ARG A 11 0.97 10.14 23.57
C ARG A 11 0.99 9.99 22.05
N LEU A 12 0.91 11.12 21.36
CA LEU A 12 0.87 11.16 19.90
C LEU A 12 2.12 10.52 19.25
N PRO A 13 1.99 9.94 18.04
CA PRO A 13 3.13 9.45 17.27
C PRO A 13 4.00 10.61 16.76
N ASP A 14 5.23 10.31 16.37
CA ASP A 14 6.15 11.28 15.76
C ASP A 14 5.76 11.57 14.29
N ALA A 15 5.18 10.60 13.60
CA ALA A 15 4.68 10.76 12.23
C ALA A 15 3.45 9.89 11.95
N ILE A 16 2.60 10.38 11.05
CA ILE A 16 1.44 9.66 10.52
C ILE A 16 1.53 9.69 9.00
N LEU A 17 1.66 8.52 8.39
CA LEU A 17 1.58 8.36 6.94
C LEU A 17 0.15 8.01 6.55
N TYR A 18 -0.39 8.73 5.57
CA TYR A 18 -1.75 8.54 5.07
C TYR A 18 -1.73 8.37 3.55
N PRO A 19 -2.49 7.41 3.00
CA PRO A 19 -2.60 7.23 1.56
C PRO A 19 -3.55 8.27 0.98
N THR A 20 -3.02 9.16 0.16
CA THR A 20 -3.70 10.38 -0.27
C THR A 20 -4.20 10.24 -1.71
N GLY A 21 -5.37 9.62 -1.87
CA GLY A 21 -6.21 9.85 -3.06
C GLY A 21 -6.87 11.23 -2.96
N GLY A 22 -8.13 11.25 -2.49
CA GLY A 22 -8.86 12.50 -2.22
C GLY A 22 -8.36 13.28 -0.99
N GLY A 23 -7.62 12.65 -0.08
CA GLY A 23 -7.00 13.32 1.07
C GLY A 23 -7.94 13.71 2.23
N VAL A 24 -9.23 13.34 2.18
CA VAL A 24 -10.20 13.69 3.24
C VAL A 24 -9.83 13.13 4.60
N GLY A 25 -9.21 11.95 4.67
CA GLY A 25 -8.80 11.35 5.94
C GLY A 25 -7.63 12.10 6.61
N ILE A 26 -6.61 12.53 5.86
CA ILE A 26 -5.51 13.33 6.43
C ILE A 26 -5.99 14.71 6.88
N ILE A 27 -6.95 15.32 6.17
CA ILE A 27 -7.66 16.53 6.60
C ILE A 27 -8.38 16.29 7.94
N GLY A 28 -9.13 15.20 8.05
CA GLY A 28 -9.82 14.82 9.28
C GLY A 28 -8.89 14.56 10.46
N ILE A 29 -7.72 13.93 10.21
CA ILE A 29 -6.68 13.74 11.22
C ILE A 29 -6.15 15.08 11.71
N TYR A 30 -5.80 16.00 10.80
CA TYR A 30 -5.30 17.32 11.16
C TYR A 30 -6.33 18.13 11.95
N LYS A 31 -7.59 18.13 11.50
CA LYS A 31 -8.69 18.77 12.22
C LYS A 31 -8.84 18.20 13.64
N ALA A 32 -8.80 16.88 13.81
CA ALA A 32 -8.89 16.26 15.13
C ALA A 32 -7.73 16.67 16.05
N LEU A 33 -6.51 16.83 15.53
CA LEU A 33 -5.38 17.33 16.31
C LEU A 33 -5.62 18.76 16.81
N LEU A 34 -6.11 19.65 15.93
CA LEU A 34 -6.47 21.02 16.31
C LEU A 34 -7.57 21.08 17.37
N GLU A 35 -8.61 20.25 17.23
CA GLU A 35 -9.71 20.18 18.19
C GLU A 35 -9.23 19.65 19.55
N MET A 36 -8.44 18.57 19.57
CA MET A 36 -7.90 18.03 20.82
C MET A 36 -6.92 19.00 21.51
N GLU A 37 -6.15 19.79 20.75
CA GLU A 37 -5.32 20.88 21.31
C GLU A 37 -6.21 21.96 21.94
N ALA A 38 -7.25 22.41 21.24
CA ALA A 38 -8.17 23.44 21.74
C ALA A 38 -8.92 22.99 23.00
N LEU A 39 -9.24 21.70 23.13
CA LEU A 39 -9.82 21.10 24.33
C LEU A 39 -8.81 20.86 25.46
N GLY A 40 -7.51 21.05 25.21
CA GLY A 40 -6.44 20.81 26.18
C GLY A 40 -6.11 19.34 26.42
N TRP A 41 -6.59 18.43 25.56
CA TRP A 41 -6.37 16.98 25.68
C TRP A 41 -4.98 16.57 25.22
N ILE A 42 -4.43 17.29 24.25
CA ILE A 42 -3.06 17.09 23.75
C ILE A 42 -2.31 18.43 23.72
N ARG A 43 -0.98 18.34 23.56
CA ARG A 43 -0.11 19.49 23.35
C ARG A 43 0.80 19.23 22.15
N ARG A 44 1.36 20.32 21.61
CA ARG A 44 2.42 20.26 20.61
C ARG A 44 3.68 19.57 21.14
N PRO A 45 4.54 19.02 20.27
CA PRO A 45 4.41 19.01 18.80
C PRO A 45 3.31 18.04 18.31
N PHE A 46 2.72 18.34 17.15
CA PHE A 46 1.85 17.41 16.44
C PHE A 46 2.67 16.37 15.68
N PRO A 47 2.10 15.19 15.37
CA PRO A 47 2.70 14.26 14.44
C PRO A 47 2.94 14.92 13.08
N ARG A 48 4.10 14.65 12.49
CA ARG A 48 4.37 15.05 11.10
C ARG A 48 3.44 14.27 10.17
N LEU A 49 2.59 14.98 9.44
CA LEU A 49 1.64 14.35 8.52
C LEU A 49 2.29 14.12 7.16
N VAL A 50 2.24 12.89 6.66
CA VAL A 50 2.85 12.52 5.39
C VAL A 50 1.77 12.06 4.41
N ALA A 51 1.65 12.79 3.30
CA ALA A 51 0.77 12.42 2.20
C ALA A 51 1.50 11.47 1.24
N VAL A 52 0.99 10.26 1.03
CA VAL A 52 1.59 9.29 0.12
C VAL A 52 0.67 9.09 -1.08
N GLN A 53 1.19 9.25 -2.30
CA GLN A 53 0.44 9.03 -3.55
C GLN A 53 1.14 8.00 -4.43
N ALA A 54 0.39 7.42 -5.38
CA ALA A 54 0.99 6.61 -6.42
C ALA A 54 1.70 7.50 -7.44
N ALA A 55 2.87 7.09 -7.95
CA ALA A 55 3.66 7.88 -8.89
C ALA A 55 2.92 8.18 -10.20
N GLY A 56 2.05 7.29 -10.64
CA GLY A 56 1.19 7.50 -11.80
C GLY A 56 -0.03 8.40 -11.55
N CYS A 57 -0.24 8.89 -10.32
CA CYS A 57 -1.26 9.87 -9.97
C CYS A 57 -0.86 10.64 -8.68
N ALA A 58 0.06 11.60 -8.81
CA ALA A 58 0.66 12.30 -7.66
C ALA A 58 0.46 13.84 -7.64
N PRO A 59 -0.78 14.36 -7.81
CA PRO A 59 -1.03 15.80 -7.90
C PRO A 59 -0.66 16.59 -6.63
N ILE A 60 -0.89 16.04 -5.43
CA ILE A 60 -0.52 16.67 -4.15
C ILE A 60 0.99 16.69 -3.97
N VAL A 61 1.67 15.59 -4.30
CA VAL A 61 3.14 15.50 -4.21
C VAL A 61 3.77 16.57 -5.09
N ARG A 62 3.30 16.69 -6.34
CA ARG A 62 3.77 17.73 -7.28
C ARG A 62 3.56 19.13 -6.69
N ALA A 63 2.34 19.44 -6.25
CA ALA A 63 2.00 20.76 -5.73
C ALA A 63 2.79 21.12 -4.46
N PHE A 64 3.02 20.16 -3.57
CA PHE A 64 3.79 20.36 -2.35
C PHE A 64 5.23 20.78 -2.67
N HIS A 65 5.92 20.04 -3.53
CA HIS A 65 7.32 20.31 -3.91
C HIS A 65 7.48 21.55 -4.78
N GLU A 66 6.46 21.91 -5.58
CA GLU A 66 6.42 23.16 -6.34
C GLU A 66 6.03 24.38 -5.47
N GLY A 67 5.71 24.20 -4.19
CA GLY A 67 5.29 25.28 -3.30
C GLY A 67 3.92 25.89 -3.63
N LYS A 68 3.07 25.17 -4.36
CA LYS A 68 1.73 25.64 -4.77
C LYS A 68 0.70 25.37 -3.69
N ASP A 69 -0.32 26.23 -3.58
CA ASP A 69 -1.42 26.06 -2.61
C ASP A 69 -2.55 25.18 -3.11
N ARG A 70 -2.52 24.81 -4.39
CA ARG A 70 -3.50 23.93 -5.04
C ARG A 70 -2.78 23.00 -5.99
N ALA A 71 -3.31 21.80 -6.12
CA ALA A 71 -2.82 20.83 -7.08
C ALA A 71 -3.45 21.06 -8.45
N GLU A 72 -2.70 20.79 -9.50
CA GLU A 72 -3.25 20.76 -10.86
C GLU A 72 -3.84 19.38 -11.15
N PHE A 73 -4.73 19.32 -12.15
CA PHE A 73 -5.28 18.04 -12.58
C PHE A 73 -4.18 17.16 -13.17
N TRP A 74 -4.08 15.92 -12.70
CA TRP A 74 -3.13 14.94 -13.20
C TRP A 74 -3.65 14.23 -14.46
N GLN A 75 -3.01 14.47 -15.61
CA GLN A 75 -3.35 13.81 -16.87
C GLN A 75 -2.88 12.35 -16.90
N GLY A 76 -3.67 11.44 -17.47
CA GLY A 76 -3.29 10.04 -17.65
C GLY A 76 -3.10 9.25 -16.35
N ALA A 77 -3.91 9.54 -15.33
CA ALA A 77 -3.79 8.90 -14.01
C ALA A 77 -3.94 7.37 -14.09
N ALA A 78 -2.90 6.65 -13.66
CA ALA A 78 -2.86 5.19 -13.65
C ALA A 78 -2.13 4.67 -12.40
N THR A 79 -2.68 3.65 -11.77
CA THR A 79 -2.04 2.91 -10.68
C THR A 79 -2.86 1.65 -10.36
N VAL A 80 -2.20 0.61 -9.84
CA VAL A 80 -2.85 -0.56 -9.22
C VAL A 80 -3.66 -0.19 -7.96
N ALA A 81 -3.32 0.91 -7.29
CA ALA A 81 -4.00 1.36 -6.09
C ALA A 81 -5.20 2.26 -6.43
N GLY A 82 -6.36 1.67 -6.66
CA GLY A 82 -7.57 2.37 -7.10
C GLY A 82 -7.94 3.58 -6.24
N GLY A 83 -7.80 3.49 -4.91
CA GLY A 83 -8.05 4.57 -3.97
C GLY A 83 -7.07 5.74 -4.03
N LEU A 84 -5.89 5.56 -4.66
CA LEU A 84 -4.91 6.62 -4.93
C LEU A 84 -5.08 7.26 -6.32
N ARG A 85 -5.92 6.69 -7.20
CA ARG A 85 -6.15 7.20 -8.57
C ARG A 85 -7.12 8.39 -8.59
N VAL A 86 -6.77 9.47 -7.89
CA VAL A 86 -7.57 10.70 -7.80
C VAL A 86 -6.79 11.87 -8.40
N PRO A 87 -7.01 12.21 -9.69
CA PRO A 87 -6.19 13.18 -10.41
C PRO A 87 -6.36 14.63 -9.95
N LYS A 88 -7.45 14.95 -9.26
CA LYS A 88 -7.71 16.28 -8.69
C LYS A 88 -8.51 16.15 -7.40
N PRO A 89 -7.84 16.12 -6.24
CA PRO A 89 -8.52 16.12 -4.94
C PRO A 89 -9.27 17.43 -4.71
N LEU A 90 -10.53 17.35 -4.25
CA LEU A 90 -11.34 18.55 -3.97
C LEU A 90 -10.79 19.37 -2.80
N GLY A 91 -10.23 18.69 -1.79
CA GLY A 91 -9.64 19.30 -0.60
C GLY A 91 -8.12 19.49 -0.68
N ASP A 92 -7.53 19.59 -1.89
CA ASP A 92 -6.09 19.65 -2.09
C ASP A 92 -5.37 20.71 -1.24
N PHE A 93 -5.93 21.91 -1.16
CA PHE A 93 -5.42 23.03 -0.36
C PHE A 93 -5.38 22.70 1.14
N LEU A 94 -6.37 21.97 1.67
CA LEU A 94 -6.40 21.55 3.07
C LEU A 94 -5.38 20.45 3.36
N VAL A 95 -5.16 19.54 2.40
CA VAL A 95 -4.09 18.54 2.52
C VAL A 95 -2.72 19.22 2.58
N LEU A 96 -2.48 20.16 1.66
CA LEU A 96 -1.23 20.92 1.58
C LEU A 96 -0.98 21.77 2.84
N GLU A 97 -2.03 22.41 3.37
CA GLU A 97 -1.99 23.11 4.64
C GLU A 97 -1.60 22.16 5.79
N ALA A 98 -2.30 21.03 5.94
CA ALA A 98 -2.09 20.08 7.01
C ALA A 98 -0.65 19.53 7.04
N ILE A 99 -0.12 19.13 5.90
CA ILE A 99 1.25 18.59 5.83
C ILE A 99 2.30 19.69 6.10
N ARG A 100 2.08 20.93 5.64
CA ARG A 100 3.01 22.04 5.91
C ARG A 100 2.99 22.46 7.39
N ALA A 101 1.81 22.64 7.96
CA ALA A 101 1.62 23.10 9.34
C ALA A 101 2.17 22.12 10.38
N THR A 102 2.29 20.84 10.02
CA THR A 102 2.83 19.79 10.89
C THR A 102 4.31 19.47 10.64
N GLY A 103 4.98 20.20 9.75
CA GLY A 103 6.38 19.89 9.37
C GLY A 103 6.51 18.55 8.65
N GLY A 104 5.44 18.14 7.97
CA GLY A 104 5.31 16.92 7.20
C GLY A 104 5.89 17.00 5.79
N THR A 105 5.55 16.00 4.96
CA THR A 105 6.03 15.93 3.57
C THR A 105 5.04 15.17 2.68
N ALA A 106 5.29 15.16 1.37
CA ALA A 106 4.53 14.39 0.39
C ALA A 106 5.46 13.48 -0.44
N VAL A 107 5.09 12.21 -0.59
CA VAL A 107 5.90 11.18 -1.24
C VAL A 107 5.09 10.47 -2.32
N ALA A 108 5.71 10.24 -3.48
CA ALA A 108 5.15 9.39 -4.53
C ALA A 108 5.85 8.03 -4.56
N VAL A 109 5.08 6.93 -4.62
CA VAL A 109 5.59 5.55 -4.73
C VAL A 109 5.07 4.86 -5.98
N THR A 110 5.90 4.04 -6.61
CA THR A 110 5.55 3.31 -7.83
C THR A 110 4.65 2.11 -7.54
N ASP A 111 3.92 1.63 -8.54
CA ASP A 111 3.10 0.41 -8.40
C ASP A 111 3.95 -0.82 -8.03
N GLN A 112 5.18 -0.91 -8.55
CA GLN A 112 6.10 -1.99 -8.18
C GLN A 112 6.45 -1.96 -6.69
N GLU A 113 6.72 -0.78 -6.13
CA GLU A 113 6.95 -0.59 -4.70
C GLU A 113 5.70 -0.89 -3.87
N ILE A 114 4.52 -0.52 -4.35
CA ILE A 114 3.23 -0.83 -3.70
C ILE A 114 3.04 -2.36 -3.60
N LEU A 115 3.19 -3.08 -4.72
CA LEU A 115 3.05 -4.54 -4.74
C LEU A 115 4.11 -5.24 -3.89
N ALA A 116 5.33 -4.70 -3.84
CA ALA A 116 6.37 -5.18 -2.93
C ALA A 116 5.98 -4.97 -1.46
N GLY A 117 5.37 -3.83 -1.12
CA GLY A 117 4.87 -3.53 0.21
C GLY A 117 3.78 -4.51 0.68
N ILE A 118 2.89 -4.95 -0.21
CA ILE A 118 1.88 -5.98 0.09
C ILE A 118 2.58 -7.29 0.50
N ARG A 119 3.54 -7.76 -0.31
CA ARG A 119 4.29 -9.00 -0.04
C ARG A 119 5.09 -8.91 1.25
N GLU A 120 5.72 -7.76 1.49
CA GLU A 120 6.50 -7.51 2.71
C GLU A 120 5.62 -7.58 3.96
N ALA A 121 4.51 -6.85 4.00
CA ALA A 121 3.60 -6.86 5.14
C ALA A 121 2.98 -8.24 5.39
N GLY A 122 2.60 -8.95 4.33
CA GLY A 122 2.08 -10.32 4.43
C GLY A 122 3.13 -11.29 4.98
N ARG A 123 4.38 -11.22 4.52
CA ARG A 123 5.45 -12.13 4.96
C ARG A 123 5.97 -11.82 6.36
N ALA A 124 6.11 -10.54 6.71
CA ALA A 124 6.72 -10.14 7.98
C ALA A 124 5.73 -10.12 9.14
N GLU A 125 4.50 -9.66 8.90
CA GLU A 125 3.52 -9.37 9.96
C GLU A 125 2.22 -10.18 9.81
N GLY A 126 2.07 -10.96 8.74
CA GLY A 126 0.84 -11.71 8.46
C GLY A 126 -0.35 -10.81 8.08
N VAL A 127 -0.10 -9.55 7.70
CA VAL A 127 -1.15 -8.57 7.39
C VAL A 127 -1.34 -8.43 5.89
N PHE A 128 -2.56 -8.68 5.42
CA PHE A 128 -2.92 -8.45 4.02
C PHE A 128 -3.45 -7.01 3.81
N LEU A 129 -2.51 -6.09 3.60
CA LEU A 129 -2.80 -4.67 3.34
C LEU A 129 -3.51 -4.48 1.99
N CYS A 130 -4.33 -3.43 1.89
CA CYS A 130 -4.73 -2.94 0.57
C CYS A 130 -3.54 -2.24 -0.12
N PRO A 131 -3.55 -2.08 -1.45
CA PRO A 131 -2.48 -1.37 -2.17
C PRO A 131 -2.20 0.04 -1.62
N GLU A 132 -3.23 0.76 -1.16
CA GLU A 132 -3.09 2.08 -0.56
C GLU A 132 -2.32 2.04 0.77
N GLY A 133 -2.61 1.05 1.63
CA GLY A 133 -1.84 0.84 2.86
C GLY A 133 -0.41 0.40 2.59
N ALA A 134 -0.22 -0.48 1.59
CA ALA A 134 1.10 -0.98 1.20
C ALA A 134 2.00 0.13 0.61
N ALA A 135 1.44 1.12 -0.07
CA ALA A 135 2.17 2.33 -0.48
C ALA A 135 2.90 3.00 0.70
N LEU A 136 2.32 2.95 1.90
CA LEU A 136 2.91 3.57 3.09
C LEU A 136 4.12 2.81 3.62
N VAL A 137 4.16 1.49 3.42
CA VAL A 137 5.32 0.66 3.80
C VAL A 137 6.53 1.09 2.95
N ALA A 138 6.35 1.21 1.64
CA ALA A 138 7.38 1.70 0.74
C ALA A 138 7.81 3.15 1.08
N ALA A 139 6.85 4.04 1.32
CA ALA A 139 7.14 5.42 1.71
C ALA A 139 7.89 5.51 3.04
N ALA A 140 7.51 4.72 4.04
CA ALA A 140 8.19 4.68 5.34
C ALA A 140 9.65 4.23 5.20
N ARG A 141 9.93 3.20 4.39
CA ARG A 141 11.30 2.75 4.11
C ARG A 141 12.13 3.85 3.48
N ARG A 142 11.59 4.53 2.46
CA ARG A 142 12.27 5.65 1.80
C ARG A 142 12.54 6.80 2.77
N LEU A 143 11.53 7.26 3.49
CA LEU A 143 11.67 8.36 4.44
C LEU A 143 12.63 8.04 5.59
N ARG A 144 12.76 6.77 5.96
CA ARG A 144 13.78 6.31 6.91
C ARG A 144 15.19 6.38 6.33
N GLN A 145 15.37 6.01 5.07
CA GLN A 145 16.67 6.09 4.38
C GLN A 145 17.10 7.55 4.17
N GLU A 146 16.15 8.43 3.88
CA GLU A 146 16.36 9.87 3.70
C GLU A 146 16.56 10.64 5.02
N GLY A 147 16.44 9.95 6.17
CA GLY A 147 16.61 10.56 7.50
C GLY A 147 15.44 11.42 7.97
N PHE A 148 14.33 11.48 7.20
CA PHE A 148 13.11 12.14 7.65
C PHE A 148 12.50 11.39 8.84
N LEU A 149 12.41 10.05 8.78
CA LEU A 149 12.03 9.22 9.93
C LEU A 149 13.29 8.73 10.65
N ARG A 150 13.36 8.93 11.96
CA ARG A 150 14.47 8.46 12.83
C ARG A 150 14.25 7.02 13.27
N ARG A 151 15.23 6.46 13.99
CA ARG A 151 15.15 5.07 14.50
C ARG A 151 14.15 4.89 15.62
N GLU A 152 14.06 5.91 16.45
CA GLU A 152 13.27 6.02 17.65
C GLU A 152 11.86 6.59 17.39
N ASP A 153 11.60 7.10 16.19
CA ASP A 153 10.30 7.65 15.82
C ASP A 153 9.22 6.57 15.87
N ARG A 154 8.13 6.87 16.57
CA ARG A 154 6.90 6.09 16.53
C ARG A 154 6.06 6.56 15.36
N VAL A 155 5.82 5.65 14.42
CA VAL A 155 5.17 5.96 13.14
C VAL A 155 3.87 5.16 13.01
N VAL A 156 2.81 5.82 12.56
CA VAL A 156 1.52 5.18 12.24
C VAL A 156 1.32 5.17 10.73
N LEU A 157 1.07 3.99 10.16
CA LEU A 157 0.71 3.81 8.75
C LEU A 157 -0.79 3.50 8.66
N LEU A 158 -1.58 4.35 7.99
CA LEU A 158 -3.01 4.09 7.85
C LEU A 158 -3.35 3.16 6.69
N ASN A 159 -3.67 1.91 7.02
CA ASN A 159 -4.30 0.99 6.08
C ASN A 159 -5.81 1.27 5.97
N THR A 160 -6.24 1.90 4.87
CA THR A 160 -7.61 2.40 4.70
C THR A 160 -8.59 1.39 4.14
N GLY A 161 -8.15 0.17 3.84
CA GLY A 161 -8.98 -0.89 3.29
C GLY A 161 -8.40 -2.28 3.53
N THR A 162 -9.17 -3.31 3.19
CA THR A 162 -8.70 -4.70 3.25
C THR A 162 -8.08 -5.10 1.91
N GLY A 163 -6.97 -5.85 1.95
CA GLY A 163 -6.36 -6.45 0.75
C GLY A 163 -7.32 -7.37 -0.02
N LEU A 164 -8.33 -7.93 0.65
CA LEU A 164 -9.35 -8.79 0.03
C LEU A 164 -10.18 -8.09 -1.07
N LYS A 165 -10.16 -6.76 -1.12
CA LYS A 165 -10.80 -5.99 -2.21
C LYS A 165 -9.98 -5.97 -3.50
N TYR A 166 -8.75 -6.48 -3.46
CA TYR A 166 -7.79 -6.44 -4.56
C TYR A 166 -7.14 -7.81 -4.79
N PRO A 167 -7.94 -8.87 -5.08
CA PRO A 167 -7.38 -10.20 -5.35
C PRO A 167 -6.36 -10.19 -6.50
N GLU A 168 -6.53 -9.30 -7.48
CA GLU A 168 -5.63 -9.12 -8.61
C GLU A 168 -4.27 -8.50 -8.25
N ALA A 169 -4.14 -7.87 -7.09
CA ALA A 169 -2.88 -7.28 -6.64
C ALA A 169 -1.86 -8.34 -6.18
N VAL A 170 -2.30 -9.59 -5.99
CA VAL A 170 -1.43 -10.71 -5.69
C VAL A 170 -1.55 -11.73 -6.82
N PRO A 171 -0.64 -11.70 -7.81
CA PRO A 171 -0.60 -12.75 -8.81
C PRO A 171 -0.27 -14.07 -8.11
N VAL A 172 -1.17 -15.04 -8.24
CA VAL A 172 -0.96 -16.39 -7.75
C VAL A 172 -0.67 -17.28 -8.95
N ASP A 173 0.52 -17.86 -8.98
CA ASP A 173 0.86 -18.94 -9.90
C ASP A 173 0.73 -20.23 -9.10
N LEU A 174 -0.47 -20.81 -9.13
CA LEU A 174 -0.78 -22.04 -8.40
C LEU A 174 -0.69 -23.22 -9.35
N PRO A 175 0.02 -24.30 -8.97
CA PRO A 175 0.02 -25.52 -9.74
C PRO A 175 -1.39 -26.09 -9.72
N VAL A 176 -1.88 -26.42 -10.91
CA VAL A 176 -3.11 -27.19 -11.06
C VAL A 176 -2.71 -28.66 -10.96
N LEU A 177 -3.30 -29.37 -9.99
CA LEU A 177 -3.09 -30.79 -9.78
C LEU A 177 -4.34 -31.54 -10.23
N ASP A 178 -4.15 -32.65 -10.95
CA ASP A 178 -5.21 -33.62 -11.20
C ASP A 178 -5.52 -34.42 -9.92
N PRO A 179 -6.72 -35.01 -9.77
CA PRO A 179 -7.10 -35.74 -8.55
C PRO A 179 -6.16 -36.90 -8.17
N GLU A 180 -5.41 -37.42 -9.14
CA GLU A 180 -4.46 -38.53 -8.96
C GLU A 180 -3.02 -38.04 -8.72
N ASP A 181 -2.76 -36.74 -8.80
CA ASP A 181 -1.43 -36.19 -8.58
C ASP A 181 -1.09 -36.17 -7.08
N ASP A 182 0.15 -36.54 -6.76
CA ASP A 182 0.69 -36.34 -5.43
C ASP A 182 0.80 -34.85 -5.10
N LEU A 183 0.47 -34.48 -3.86
CA LEU A 183 0.67 -33.11 -3.40
C LEU A 183 2.16 -32.75 -3.41
N PRO A 184 2.56 -31.60 -3.98
CA PRO A 184 3.95 -31.19 -3.96
C PRO A 184 4.42 -30.98 -2.52
N GLU A 185 5.64 -31.41 -2.22
CA GLU A 185 6.27 -31.09 -0.94
C GLU A 185 6.34 -29.57 -0.78
N VAL A 186 5.60 -29.05 0.19
CA VAL A 186 5.57 -27.62 0.49
C VAL A 186 6.71 -27.35 1.46
N ASP A 187 7.79 -26.71 0.99
CA ASP A 187 8.83 -26.24 1.89
C ASP A 187 8.27 -25.10 2.75
N HIS A 188 8.00 -25.39 4.01
CA HIS A 188 7.48 -24.42 4.98
C HIS A 188 8.44 -23.24 5.24
N LEU A 189 9.67 -23.29 4.69
CA LEU A 189 10.69 -22.26 4.75
C LEU A 189 10.77 -21.39 3.47
N GLY A 190 9.63 -21.05 2.86
CA GLY A 190 9.48 -19.79 2.12
C GLY A 190 10.26 -19.62 0.81
N ALA A 191 10.73 -20.71 0.20
CA ALA A 191 11.00 -20.78 -1.23
C ALA A 191 9.76 -21.37 -1.91
N GLY A 192 9.31 -20.76 -3.02
CA GLY A 192 8.12 -21.20 -3.75
C GLY A 192 8.15 -22.68 -4.16
N LEU A 193 7.00 -23.16 -4.62
CA LEU A 193 6.81 -24.51 -5.10
C LEU A 193 7.94 -24.91 -6.06
N SER A 194 8.71 -25.91 -5.65
CA SER A 194 9.83 -26.47 -6.41
C SER A 194 9.33 -26.98 -7.77
N GLU A 195 10.00 -26.61 -8.87
CA GLU A 195 9.73 -27.08 -10.25
C GLU A 195 10.03 -28.58 -10.49
N ALA A 196 10.16 -29.38 -9.44
CA ALA A 196 10.48 -30.80 -9.52
C ALA A 196 9.24 -31.66 -9.83
N GLY A 197 8.66 -31.51 -11.02
CA GLY A 197 7.53 -32.34 -11.46
C GLY A 197 7.44 -32.60 -12.96
N ARG A 198 8.32 -32.04 -13.80
CA ARG A 198 8.27 -32.29 -15.26
C ARG A 198 8.97 -33.60 -15.61
N ARG A 199 8.25 -34.72 -15.54
CA ARG A 199 8.53 -35.92 -16.34
C ARG A 199 7.28 -36.31 -17.14
N GLN A 200 7.10 -35.68 -18.29
CA GLN A 200 6.23 -36.25 -19.33
C GLN A 200 6.96 -37.41 -19.99
N ALA A 201 6.51 -38.65 -19.73
CA ALA A 201 6.79 -39.77 -20.61
C ALA A 201 5.95 -39.62 -21.89
N PRO A 202 6.48 -39.92 -23.09
CA PRO A 202 5.72 -39.78 -24.33
C PRO A 202 4.61 -40.83 -24.37
N ARG A 203 3.38 -40.39 -24.71
CA ARG A 203 2.24 -41.29 -24.93
C ARG A 203 2.50 -42.18 -26.16
N PRO A 204 2.16 -43.47 -26.13
CA PRO A 204 2.20 -44.31 -27.33
C PRO A 204 1.10 -43.88 -28.29
N GLU A 205 1.45 -43.76 -29.58
CA GLU A 205 0.52 -43.52 -30.68
C GLU A 205 -0.55 -44.61 -30.74
N ALA A 206 -1.82 -44.20 -30.75
CA ALA A 206 -2.94 -45.11 -30.96
C ALA A 206 -2.89 -45.64 -32.40
N THR A 207 -2.69 -46.96 -32.53
CA THR A 207 -2.82 -47.69 -33.79
C THR A 207 -4.25 -47.56 -34.32
N PRO A 208 -4.48 -47.17 -35.58
CA PRO A 208 -5.82 -47.15 -36.15
C PRO A 208 -6.32 -48.59 -36.34
N PRO A 209 -7.62 -48.87 -36.14
CA PRO A 209 -8.16 -50.21 -36.39
C PRO A 209 -8.15 -50.51 -37.90
N ASP A 210 -7.47 -51.60 -38.26
CA ASP A 210 -7.45 -52.18 -39.60
C ASP A 210 -8.73 -53.02 -39.87
N ALA A 211 -9.28 -52.75 -41.05
CA ALA A 211 -10.20 -53.45 -41.94
C ALA A 211 -11.09 -54.63 -41.51
N GLY A 212 -12.28 -54.67 -42.13
CA GLY A 212 -12.96 -55.92 -42.53
C GLY A 212 -14.47 -55.74 -42.70
N ARG A 213 -14.99 -55.51 -43.92
CA ARG A 213 -15.61 -56.55 -44.76
C ARG A 213 -16.56 -57.47 -43.99
N HIS A 214 -17.87 -57.18 -44.07
CA HIS A 214 -18.87 -58.00 -44.76
C HIS A 214 -20.21 -57.25 -44.81
#